data_AF-A0A1B8NV92-F1
#
_entry.id   AF-A0A1B8NV92-F1
#
_cell.length_a   1.000
_cell.length_b   1.000
_cell.length_c   1.000
_cell.angle_alpha   90.00
_cell.angle_beta   90.00
_cell.angle_gamma   90.00
#
_symmetry.space_group_name_H-M   'P 1'
#
loop_
_entity.id
_entity.type
_entity.pdbx_description
1 polymer ?
#
loop_
_entity_poly.entity_id
_entity_poly.type
_entity_poly.pdbx_seq_one_letter_code
_entity_poly.pdbx_strand_id
1 'polypeptide(L)'
;MLGHLYTVAIQEWGLGLTYNPVQNIRKPSPGEGRDRRLSPDEEKRLFAVLRQHSNPMLAWIARIALETGMRSSEILTLTRSQVDVKRRVVRLTDTRTTKLAWCR
;
A
#
# COMPACT_ATOMS: atom_id res chain seq x y z
N MET A 1 9.56 -15.66 -1.00
CA MET A 1 9.41 -16.37 0.29
C MET A 1 10.23 -17.65 0.33
N LEU A 2 10.11 -18.56 -0.65
CA LEU A 2 10.85 -19.83 -0.65
C LEU A 2 12.39 -19.70 -0.66
N GLY A 3 12.94 -18.77 -1.45
CA GLY A 3 14.40 -18.54 -1.45
C GLY A 3 14.95 -18.07 -0.10
N HIS A 4 14.18 -17.29 0.66
CA HIS A 4 14.57 -16.81 2.00
C HIS A 4 14.57 -17.94 3.02
N LEU A 5 13.59 -18.85 2.95
CA LEU A 5 13.53 -20.05 3.81
C LEU A 5 14.79 -20.92 3.66
N TYR A 6 15.21 -21.21 2.42
CA TYR A 6 16.43 -22.00 2.19
C TYR A 6 17.70 -21.28 2.65
N THR A 7 17.76 -19.96 2.52
CA THR A 7 18.88 -19.18 3.06
C THR A 7 18.94 -19.26 4.58
N VAL A 8 17.82 -19.11 5.28
CA VAL A 8 17.75 -19.27 6.76
C VAL A 8 18.07 -20.70 7.18
N ALA A 9 17.56 -21.71 6.47
CA ALA A 9 17.83 -23.12 6.76
C ALA A 9 19.32 -23.49 6.62
N ILE A 10 20.03 -22.89 5.67
CA ILE A 10 21.47 -23.11 5.47
C ILE A 10 22.29 -22.33 6.51
N GLN A 11 21.96 -21.05 6.73
CA GLN A 11 22.78 -20.15 7.55
C GLN A 11 22.53 -20.28 9.05
N GLU A 12 21.28 -20.47 9.47
CA GLU A 12 20.91 -20.49 10.89
C GLU A 12 20.65 -21.89 11.42
N TRP A 13 20.05 -22.77 10.62
CA TRP A 13 19.66 -24.12 11.10
C TRP A 13 20.71 -25.19 10.83
N GLY A 14 21.79 -24.87 10.10
CA GLY A 14 22.93 -25.76 9.90
C GLY A 14 22.58 -27.09 9.22
N LEU A 15 21.50 -27.12 8.42
CA LEU A 15 20.91 -28.36 7.84
C LEU A 15 21.81 -29.09 6.82
N GLY A 16 23.09 -28.74 6.67
CA GLY A 16 24.02 -29.43 5.76
C GLY A 16 23.66 -29.30 4.28
N LEU A 17 22.72 -28.41 3.93
CA LEU A 17 22.40 -28.06 2.56
C LEU A 17 23.53 -27.18 1.98
N THR A 18 24.23 -27.69 0.97
CA THR A 18 25.39 -27.02 0.36
C THR A 18 25.02 -25.83 -0.53
N TYR A 19 23.78 -25.78 -1.05
CA TYR A 19 23.32 -24.67 -1.88
C TYR A 19 21.79 -24.54 -1.89
N ASN A 20 21.31 -23.34 -2.24
CA ASN A 20 19.90 -23.03 -2.34
C ASN A 20 19.34 -23.42 -3.73
N PRO A 21 18.50 -24.46 -3.84
CA PRO A 21 17.99 -24.93 -5.13
C PRO A 21 17.06 -23.90 -5.82
N VAL A 22 16.50 -22.95 -5.05
CA VAL A 22 15.60 -21.90 -5.56
C VAL A 22 16.37 -20.72 -6.17
N GLN A 23 17.66 -20.58 -5.88
CA GLN A 23 18.50 -19.56 -6.55
C GLN A 23 18.74 -19.89 -8.02
N ASN A 24 18.73 -21.17 -8.39
CA ASN A 24 18.97 -21.62 -9.76
C ASN A 24 17.70 -21.62 -10.63
N ILE A 25 16.54 -21.28 -10.05
CA ILE A 25 15.28 -21.19 -10.78
C ILE A 25 15.09 -19.74 -11.21
N ARG A 26 14.92 -19.52 -12.53
CA ARG A 26 14.51 -18.21 -13.05
C ARG A 26 13.15 -17.86 -12.46
N LYS A 27 13.12 -16.80 -11.66
CA LYS A 27 11.86 -16.20 -11.22
C LYS A 27 11.10 -15.75 -12.48
N PRO A 28 9.79 -16.03 -12.59
CA PRO A 28 8.99 -15.45 -13.65
C PRO A 28 9.16 -13.94 -13.59
N SER A 29 9.36 -13.31 -14.75
CA SER A 29 9.52 -11.86 -14.84
C SER A 29 8.37 -11.19 -14.10
N PRO A 30 8.63 -10.19 -13.24
CA PRO A 30 7.56 -9.39 -12.67
C PRO A 30 6.73 -8.89 -13.85
N GLY A 31 5.44 -9.25 -13.89
CA GLY A 31 4.54 -8.77 -14.94
C GLY A 31 4.56 -7.24 -14.97
N GLU A 32 4.27 -6.66 -16.13
CA GLU A 32 4.18 -5.20 -16.28
C GLU A 32 3.48 -4.59 -15.08
N GLY A 33 4.17 -3.65 -14.42
CA GLY A 33 3.62 -2.92 -13.30
C GLY A 33 2.29 -2.32 -13.73
N ARG A 34 1.22 -2.64 -12.99
CA ARG A 34 -0.10 -2.07 -13.26
C ARG A 34 -0.07 -0.58 -12.94
N ASP A 35 0.33 0.23 -13.92
CA ASP A 35 0.37 1.69 -13.82
C ASP A 35 -0.87 2.35 -14.42
N ARG A 36 -2.00 1.62 -14.42
CA ARG A 36 -3.28 2.15 -14.86
C ARG A 36 -3.87 3.03 -13.76
N ARG A 37 -3.83 4.35 -13.96
CA ARG A 37 -4.61 5.31 -13.16
C ARG A 37 -6.08 5.27 -13.58
N LEU A 38 -7.00 5.50 -12.64
CA LEU A 38 -8.43 5.66 -12.96
C LEU A 38 -8.62 6.86 -13.89
N SER A 39 -9.43 6.67 -14.92
CA SER A 39 -9.95 7.78 -15.74
C SER A 39 -11.00 8.58 -14.94
N PRO A 40 -11.18 9.89 -15.21
CA PRO A 40 -12.23 10.70 -14.55
C PRO A 40 -13.64 10.10 -14.65
N ASP A 41 -13.96 9.39 -15.73
CA ASP A 41 -15.25 8.73 -15.89
C ASP A 41 -15.41 7.49 -15.00
N GLU A 42 -14.32 6.77 -14.75
CA GLU A 42 -14.31 5.62 -13.85
C GLU A 42 -14.41 6.08 -12.40
N GLU A 43 -13.73 7.17 -12.06
CA GLU A 43 -13.82 7.81 -10.74
C GLU A 43 -15.27 8.21 -10.44
N LYS A 44 -15.96 8.87 -11.39
CA LYS A 44 -17.37 9.25 -11.23
C LYS A 44 -18.28 8.04 -11.00
N ARG A 45 -18.10 6.96 -11.78
CA ARG A 45 -18.87 5.72 -11.62
C ARG A 45 -18.60 5.07 -10.27
N LEU A 46 -17.34 5.04 -9.83
CA LEU A 46 -16.96 4.51 -8.54
C LEU A 46 -17.64 5.28 -7.41
N PHE A 47 -17.55 6.61 -7.41
CA PHE A 47 -18.20 7.43 -6.37
C PHE A 47 -19.73 7.37 -6.42
N ALA A 48 -20.34 7.18 -7.60
CA ALA A 48 -21.78 6.98 -7.70
C ALA A 48 -22.23 5.71 -6.95
N VAL A 49 -21.50 4.60 -7.14
CA VAL A 49 -21.77 3.34 -6.43
C VAL A 49 -21.44 3.46 -4.94
N LEU A 50 -20.31 4.08 -4.58
CA LEU A 50 -19.92 4.27 -3.19
C LEU A 50 -20.94 5.09 -2.39
N ARG A 51 -21.59 6.07 -3.03
CA ARG A 51 -22.66 6.87 -2.40
C ARG A 51 -23.97 6.11 -2.24
N GLN A 52 -24.23 5.10 -3.06
CA GLN A 52 -25.41 4.22 -2.92
C GLN A 52 -25.22 3.19 -1.81
N HIS A 53 -23.98 2.93 -1.39
CA HIS A 53 -23.69 2.00 -0.32
C HIS A 53 -24.11 2.57 1.05
N SER A 54 -24.59 1.71 1.94
CA SER A 54 -25.12 2.12 3.26
C SER A 54 -24.09 2.78 4.19
N ASN A 55 -22.79 2.66 3.90
CA ASN A 55 -21.73 3.23 4.72
C ASN A 55 -21.14 4.47 4.02
N PRO A 56 -21.52 5.70 4.43
CA PRO A 56 -20.99 6.92 3.85
C PRO A 56 -19.48 7.04 4.06
N MET A 57 -18.92 6.43 5.11
CA MET A 57 -17.50 6.51 5.46
C MET A 57 -16.59 5.94 4.36
N LEU A 58 -17.09 4.97 3.59
CA LEU A 58 -16.33 4.38 2.49
C LEU A 58 -16.05 5.40 1.38
N ALA A 59 -17.04 6.25 1.06
CA ALA A 59 -16.87 7.32 0.08
C ALA A 59 -15.85 8.37 0.56
N TRP A 60 -15.84 8.70 1.86
CA TRP A 60 -14.85 9.62 2.43
C TRP A 60 -13.42 9.04 2.37
N ILE A 61 -13.24 7.77 2.75
CA ILE A 61 -11.94 7.09 2.70
C ILE A 61 -11.42 7.02 1.26
N ALA A 62 -12.27 6.62 0.30
CA ALA A 62 -11.90 6.56 -1.11
C ALA A 62 -11.49 7.93 -1.67
N ARG A 63 -12.19 9.00 -1.25
CA ARG A 63 -11.85 10.37 -1.63
C ARG A 63 -10.51 10.81 -1.06
N ILE A 64 -10.27 10.56 0.22
CA ILE A 64 -8.97 10.87 0.84
C ILE A 64 -7.86 10.09 0.15
N ALA A 65 -8.04 8.79 -0.11
CA ALA A 65 -7.06 7.95 -0.79
C ALA A 65 -6.71 8.47 -2.19
N LEU A 66 -7.70 8.97 -2.93
CA LEU A 66 -7.47 9.53 -4.26
C LEU A 66 -6.69 10.85 -4.22
N GLU A 67 -7.01 11.72 -3.26
CA GLU A 67 -6.39 13.05 -3.15
C GLU A 67 -5.00 13.04 -2.52
N THR A 68 -4.73 12.10 -1.59
CA THR A 68 -3.46 12.02 -0.86
C THR A 68 -2.54 10.89 -1.32
N GLY A 69 -3.05 9.91 -2.07
CA GLY A 69 -2.30 8.73 -2.49
C GLY A 69 -1.89 7.80 -1.34
N MET A 70 -2.51 7.95 -0.17
CA MET A 70 -2.18 7.19 1.03
C MET A 70 -2.69 5.75 0.96
N ARG A 71 -2.01 4.84 1.67
CA ARG A 71 -2.47 3.46 1.84
C ARG A 71 -3.73 3.44 2.73
N SER A 72 -4.62 2.48 2.49
CA SER A 72 -5.85 2.34 3.29
C SER A 72 -5.56 2.21 4.79
N SER A 73 -4.51 1.46 5.16
CA SER A 73 -4.07 1.32 6.55
C SER A 73 -3.62 2.64 7.17
N GLU A 74 -3.01 3.54 6.38
CA GLU A 74 -2.56 4.87 6.84
C GLU A 74 -3.74 5.83 7.03
N ILE A 75 -4.79 5.70 6.20
CA ILE A 75 -6.03 6.50 6.32
C ILE A 75 -6.85 6.05 7.54
N LEU A 76 -6.89 4.75 7.83
CA LEU A 76 -7.65 4.20 8.96
C LEU A 76 -7.04 4.54 10.32
N THR A 77 -5.72 4.68 10.42
CA THR A 77 -5.02 5.02 11.68
C THR A 77 -4.85 6.53 11.87
N LEU A 78 -5.37 7.34 10.94
CA LEU A 78 -5.20 8.78 10.94
C LEU A 78 -5.89 9.44 12.13
N THR A 79 -5.15 10.25 12.89
CA THR A 79 -5.71 11.02 14.01
C THR A 79 -5.88 12.50 13.62
N ARG A 80 -6.89 13.17 14.19
CA ARG A 80 -7.17 14.60 13.90
C ARG A 80 -5.98 15.53 14.16
N SER A 81 -5.10 15.18 15.09
CA SER A 81 -3.86 15.92 15.39
C SER A 81 -2.81 15.87 14.27
N GLN A 82 -2.90 14.88 13.38
CA GLN A 82 -1.99 14.67 12.26
C GLN A 82 -2.41 15.43 10.99
N VAL A 83 -3.62 16.01 10.99
CA VAL A 83 -4.21 16.68 9.82
C VAL A 83 -4.21 18.19 10.03
N ASP A 84 -3.41 18.90 9.24
CA ASP A 84 -3.48 20.36 9.15
C ASP A 84 -4.30 20.76 7.92
N VAL A 85 -5.59 21.03 8.14
CA VAL A 85 -6.54 21.41 7.08
C VAL A 85 -6.18 22.76 6.47
N LYS A 86 -5.57 23.68 7.23
CA LYS A 86 -5.18 25.00 6.72
C LYS A 86 -4.02 24.87 5.75
N ARG A 87 -3.06 24.02 6.08
CA ARG A 87 -1.87 23.77 5.24
C ARG A 87 -2.08 22.67 4.20
N ARG A 88 -3.21 21.94 4.24
CA ARG A 88 -3.50 20.75 3.41
C ARG A 88 -2.42 19.67 3.51
N VAL A 89 -1.83 19.53 4.70
CA VAL A 89 -0.76 18.58 4.96
C VAL A 89 -1.22 17.54 5.96
N VAL A 90 -0.94 16.27 5.64
CA VAL A 90 -1.14 15.14 6.55
C VAL A 90 0.22 14.62 6.98
N ARG A 91 0.46 14.60 8.29
CA ARG A 91 1.69 14.09 8.90
C ARG A 91 1.50 12.65 9.35
N LEU A 92 2.07 11.71 8.62
CA LEU A 92 2.05 10.30 9.00
C LEU A 92 3.22 10.01 9.94
N THR A 93 2.89 9.69 11.19
CA THR A 93 3.84 9.17 12.17
C THR A 93 3.80 7.65 12.12
N ASP A 94 4.41 7.05 11.10
CA ASP A 94 4.61 5.60 11.08
C ASP A 94 5.91 5.29 11.85
N THR A 95 5.90 4.26 12.71
CA THR A 95 7.02 3.91 13.60
C THR A 95 8.28 3.49 12.86
N ARG A 96 8.18 3.25 11.54
CA ARG A 96 9.32 2.96 10.65
C ARG A 96 9.73 4.10 9.74
N THR A 97 8.86 5.07 9.43
CA THR A 97 9.16 6.10 8.43
C THR A 97 8.22 7.30 8.56
N THR A 98 8.77 8.48 8.81
CA THR A 98 8.01 9.74 8.75
C THR A 98 7.73 10.09 7.30
N LYS A 99 6.46 10.10 6.88
CA LYS A 99 6.03 10.52 5.54
C LYS A 99 5.13 11.74 5.61
N LEU A 100 5.32 12.66 4.68
CA LEU A 100 4.43 13.80 4.46
C LEU A 100 3.62 13.53 3.19
N ALA A 101 2.30 13.47 3.33
CA ALA A 101 1.41 13.40 2.18
C ALA A 101 0.84 14.80 1.90
N TRP A 102 0.98 15.25 0.66
CA TRP A 102 0.40 16.49 0.17
C TRP A 102 -0.94 16.17 -0.47
N CYS A 103 -1.99 16.87 -0.06
CA CYS A 103 -3.28 16.81 -0.73
C CYS A 103 -3.20 17.65 -2.01
N ARG A 104 -3.67 17.12 -3.14
CA ARG A 104 -3.74 17.83 -4.42
C ARG A 104 -4.61 19.10 -4.35
#